data_AF-A0AAU9Y152-F1
#
_entry.id   AF-A0AAU9Y152-F1
#
_cell.length_a   1.000
_cell.length_b   1.000
_cell.length_c   1.000
_cell.angle_alpha   90.00
_cell.angle_beta   90.00
_cell.angle_gamma   90.00
#
_symmetry.space_group_name_H-M   'P 1'
#
loop_
_entity.id
_entity.type
_entity.pdbx_description
1 polymer ?
#
loop_
_entity_poly.entity_id
_entity_poly.type
_entity_poly.pdbx_seq_one_letter_code
_entity_poly.pdbx_strand_id
1 'polypeptide(L)'
;MNPKFWLATVFVMSQIGVLNANRQCHVIESSIGGMSLRGHVFKMYRDQLPEECFYLCEEEVTCQSYNIVIGQNICELNNRTKEARPEDFISDQRRFYMKRSKNRVLLGSIKELPAETCGEIEASEGNQMAEEKYWIYSEESSEVIEAYCKGKLFDSI
;
A
#
# COMPACT_ATOMS: atom_id res chain seq x y z
N MET A 1 -50.93 -18.91 22.17
CA MET A 1 -49.84 -18.27 21.40
C MET A 1 -50.46 -17.63 20.16
N ASN A 2 -50.34 -16.32 19.95
CA ASN A 2 -51.07 -15.60 18.90
C ASN A 2 -50.25 -15.58 17.59
N PRO A 3 -50.77 -16.07 16.45
CA PRO A 3 -50.01 -16.19 15.20
C PRO A 3 -49.48 -14.86 14.65
N LYS A 4 -50.13 -13.73 15.02
CA LYS A 4 -49.66 -12.39 14.67
C LYS A 4 -48.37 -11.99 15.38
N PHE A 5 -48.14 -12.52 16.59
CA PHE A 5 -46.91 -12.28 17.35
C PHE A 5 -45.72 -13.05 16.79
N TRP A 6 -45.94 -14.20 16.13
CA TRP A 6 -44.88 -15.04 15.57
C TRP A 6 -44.31 -14.47 14.26
N LEU A 7 -45.15 -13.81 13.45
CA LEU A 7 -44.71 -13.12 12.23
C LEU A 7 -43.89 -11.85 12.55
N ALA A 8 -44.25 -11.13 13.60
CA ALA A 8 -43.53 -9.93 14.03
C ALA A 8 -42.11 -10.24 14.54
N THR A 9 -41.93 -11.35 15.27
CA THR A 9 -40.61 -11.77 15.78
C THR A 9 -39.69 -12.26 14.68
N VAL A 10 -40.21 -12.95 13.66
CA VAL A 10 -39.42 -13.36 12.48
C VAL A 10 -38.96 -12.15 11.66
N PHE A 11 -39.79 -11.11 11.54
CA PHE A 11 -39.45 -9.90 10.79
C PHE A 11 -38.34 -9.07 11.46
N VAL A 12 -38.32 -9.01 12.80
CA VAL A 12 -37.30 -8.26 13.56
C VAL A 12 -35.93 -8.97 13.52
N MET A 13 -35.90 -10.30 13.56
CA MET A 13 -34.64 -11.07 13.45
C MET A 13 -34.02 -11.02 12.05
N SER A 14 -34.83 -10.75 11.01
CA SER A 14 -34.33 -10.58 9.63
C SER A 14 -33.58 -9.27 9.40
N GLN A 15 -33.77 -8.25 10.25
CA GLN A 15 -33.13 -6.93 10.06
C GLN A 15 -31.83 -6.75 10.86
N ILE A 16 -31.54 -7.62 11.81
CA ILE A 16 -30.30 -7.55 12.61
C ILE A 16 -29.09 -8.09 11.81
N GLY A 17 -29.31 -8.86 10.74
CA GLY A 17 -28.24 -9.42 9.91
C GLY A 17 -27.60 -8.49 8.88
N VAL A 18 -28.07 -7.24 8.73
CA VAL A 18 -27.64 -6.34 7.63
C VAL A 18 -26.88 -5.10 8.11
N LEU A 19 -26.84 -4.82 9.41
CA LEU A 19 -26.09 -3.66 9.94
C LEU A 19 -24.81 -4.10 10.67
N ASN A 20 -23.67 -4.00 9.96
CA ASN A 20 -22.35 -3.54 10.44
C ASN A 20 -21.12 -4.21 9.78
N ALA A 21 -21.22 -4.79 8.59
CA ALA A 21 -20.01 -5.17 7.84
C ALA A 21 -19.16 -3.93 7.42
N ASN A 22 -19.78 -2.75 7.30
CA ASN A 22 -19.09 -1.52 6.86
C ASN A 22 -18.01 -1.01 7.84
N ARG A 23 -17.97 -1.45 9.10
CA ARG A 23 -16.92 -1.06 10.05
C ARG A 23 -15.69 -1.97 10.02
N GLN A 24 -15.77 -3.13 9.36
CA GLN A 24 -14.65 -4.07 9.18
C GLN A 24 -13.92 -3.89 7.85
N CYS A 25 -14.50 -3.16 6.90
CA CYS A 25 -13.78 -2.77 5.70
C CYS A 25 -12.76 -1.69 6.07
N HIS A 26 -11.52 -2.09 6.32
CA HIS A 26 -10.40 -1.18 6.11
C HIS A 26 -10.46 -0.78 4.64
N VAL A 27 -10.93 0.44 4.37
CA VAL A 27 -10.81 1.08 3.06
C VAL A 27 -9.32 1.34 2.87
N ILE A 28 -8.60 0.30 2.48
CA ILE A 28 -7.25 0.40 1.93
C ILE A 28 -7.47 1.14 0.61
N GLU A 29 -6.80 2.27 0.40
CA GLU A 29 -6.81 2.94 -0.89
C GLU A 29 -6.53 1.92 -2.00
N SER A 30 -7.58 1.66 -2.77
CA SER A 30 -7.73 0.81 -3.95
C SER A 30 -6.72 -0.33 -4.07
N SER A 31 -7.10 -1.53 -3.59
CA SER A 31 -6.60 -2.75 -4.22
C SER A 31 -6.80 -2.65 -5.74
N ILE A 32 -5.76 -2.90 -6.52
CA ILE A 32 -5.83 -2.86 -7.98
C ILE A 32 -5.64 -4.27 -8.51
N GLY A 33 -6.76 -4.89 -8.89
CA GLY A 33 -6.76 -6.24 -9.47
C GLY A 33 -6.21 -6.25 -10.89
N GLY A 34 -5.52 -7.35 -11.23
CA GLY A 34 -4.95 -7.53 -12.56
C GLY A 34 -3.72 -6.68 -12.83
N MET A 35 -3.10 -6.15 -11.77
CA MET A 35 -1.93 -5.28 -11.80
C MET A 35 -0.93 -5.71 -10.73
N SER A 36 0.35 -5.44 -10.97
CA SER A 36 1.42 -5.69 -10.01
C SER A 36 2.56 -4.69 -10.20
N LEU A 37 3.30 -4.43 -9.12
CA LEU A 37 4.57 -3.71 -9.20
C LEU A 37 5.72 -4.72 -9.34
N ARG A 38 6.49 -4.64 -10.42
CA ARG A 38 7.58 -5.57 -10.73
C ARG A 38 8.94 -4.98 -10.38
N GLY A 39 9.93 -5.81 -10.07
CA GLY A 39 11.33 -5.37 -9.89
C GLY A 39 11.63 -4.78 -8.51
N HIS A 40 10.60 -4.49 -7.71
CA HIS A 40 10.71 -3.85 -6.39
C HIS A 40 10.41 -4.80 -5.21
N VAL A 41 10.26 -6.10 -5.49
CA VAL A 41 10.00 -7.12 -4.46
C VAL A 41 11.27 -7.37 -3.66
N PHE A 42 11.30 -6.97 -2.39
CA PHE A 42 12.44 -7.20 -1.50
C PHE A 42 12.24 -8.42 -0.58
N LYS A 43 10.99 -8.85 -0.39
CA LYS A 43 10.67 -10.01 0.45
C LYS A 43 9.45 -10.76 -0.09
N MET A 44 9.49 -12.08 0.00
CA MET A 44 8.41 -12.96 -0.46
C MET A 44 8.05 -13.95 0.64
N TYR A 45 6.74 -14.15 0.83
CA TYR A 45 6.19 -15.15 1.75
C TYR A 45 5.27 -16.10 0.98
N ARG A 46 5.33 -17.38 1.32
CA ARG A 46 4.45 -18.42 0.77
C ARG A 46 3.49 -18.90 1.83
N ASP A 47 2.41 -19.54 1.37
CA ASP A 47 1.37 -20.11 2.22
C ASP A 47 0.72 -19.07 3.16
N GLN A 48 0.65 -17.81 2.71
CA GLN A 48 0.02 -16.71 3.45
C GLN A 48 -1.36 -16.38 2.88
N LEU A 49 -2.31 -16.17 3.78
CA LEU A 49 -3.61 -15.64 3.41
C LEU A 49 -3.48 -14.17 2.94
N PRO A 50 -4.34 -13.70 2.02
CA PRO A 50 -4.32 -12.30 1.57
C PRO A 50 -4.39 -11.26 2.70
N GLU A 51 -5.06 -11.58 3.81
CA GLU A 51 -5.13 -10.72 5.01
C GLU A 51 -3.79 -10.65 5.76
N GLU A 52 -3.03 -11.74 5.81
CA GLU A 52 -1.74 -11.81 6.50
C GLU A 52 -0.68 -10.93 5.81
N CYS A 53 -0.77 -10.78 4.49
CA CYS A 53 0.07 -9.85 3.72
C CYS A 53 0.08 -8.43 4.28
N PHE A 54 -1.08 -7.95 4.71
CA PHE A 54 -1.21 -6.61 5.27
C PHE A 54 -0.33 -6.46 6.51
N TYR A 55 -0.43 -7.41 7.45
CA TYR A 55 0.35 -7.39 8.69
C TYR A 55 1.85 -7.56 8.42
N LEU A 56 2.23 -8.47 7.52
CA LEU A 56 3.63 -8.66 7.13
C LEU A 56 4.26 -7.37 6.56
N CYS A 57 3.50 -6.62 5.75
CA CYS A 57 3.97 -5.32 5.26
C CYS A 57 4.01 -4.26 6.37
N GLU A 58 3.08 -4.28 7.34
CA GLU A 58 3.11 -3.33 8.45
C GLU A 58 4.33 -3.53 9.36
N GLU A 59 4.76 -4.77 9.58
CA GLU A 59 5.94 -5.12 10.39
C GLU A 59 7.26 -4.68 9.73
N GLU A 60 7.32 -4.69 8.39
CA GLU A 60 8.50 -4.29 7.64
C GLU A 60 8.52 -2.77 7.40
N VAL A 61 9.43 -2.05 8.06
CA VAL A 61 9.52 -0.58 8.00
C VAL A 61 9.74 -0.06 6.56
N THR A 62 10.45 -0.82 5.73
CA THR A 62 10.74 -0.48 4.34
C THR A 62 9.61 -0.85 3.38
N CYS A 63 8.58 -1.58 3.82
CA CYS A 63 7.47 -1.95 2.95
C CYS A 63 6.61 -0.74 2.61
N GLN A 64 6.43 -0.50 1.31
CA GLN A 64 5.65 0.61 0.75
C GLN A 64 4.39 0.14 0.02
N SER A 65 4.44 -1.05 -0.55
CA SER A 65 3.31 -1.72 -1.19
C SER A 65 3.55 -3.24 -1.20
N TYR A 66 2.59 -4.02 -1.66
CA TYR A 66 2.74 -5.47 -1.82
C TYR A 66 1.86 -5.99 -2.94
N ASN A 67 2.28 -7.09 -3.56
CA ASN A 67 1.44 -7.86 -4.49
C ASN A 67 0.94 -9.13 -3.80
N ILE A 68 -0.29 -9.54 -4.12
CA ILE A 68 -0.88 -10.81 -3.72
C ILE A 68 -1.04 -11.67 -4.96
N VAL A 69 -0.44 -12.87 -4.98
CA VAL A 69 -0.57 -13.82 -6.10
C VAL A 69 -1.77 -14.73 -5.86
N ILE A 70 -2.79 -14.58 -6.71
CA ILE A 70 -4.07 -15.28 -6.61
C ILE A 70 -3.86 -16.79 -6.81
N GLY A 71 -4.47 -17.59 -5.94
CA GLY A 71 -4.46 -19.05 -6.03
C GLY A 71 -3.14 -19.72 -5.62
N GLN A 72 -2.13 -18.94 -5.22
CA GLN A 72 -0.83 -19.47 -4.76
C GLN A 72 -0.51 -19.09 -3.30
N ASN A 73 -1.32 -18.23 -2.67
CA ASN A 73 -1.09 -17.75 -1.30
C ASN A 73 0.32 -17.16 -1.13
N ILE A 74 0.78 -16.39 -2.13
CA ILE A 74 2.09 -15.74 -2.12
C ILE A 74 1.91 -14.25 -1.87
N CYS A 75 2.68 -13.75 -0.91
CA CYS A 75 2.86 -12.33 -0.65
C CYS A 75 4.18 -11.84 -1.20
N GLU A 76 4.17 -10.76 -1.98
CA GLU A 76 5.37 -10.12 -2.52
C GLU A 76 5.45 -8.70 -1.96
N LEU A 77 6.25 -8.47 -0.93
CA LEU A 77 6.43 -7.14 -0.34
C LEU A 77 7.35 -6.28 -1.21
N ASN A 78 6.91 -5.07 -1.51
CA ASN A 78 7.62 -4.11 -2.33
C ASN A 78 8.11 -2.92 -1.50
N ASN A 79 9.31 -2.44 -1.81
CA ASN A 79 9.89 -1.28 -1.17
C ASN A 79 9.51 0.04 -1.88
N ARG A 80 8.72 -0.01 -2.96
CA ARG A 80 8.24 1.13 -3.78
C ARG A 80 6.72 1.10 -3.91
N THR A 81 6.16 2.21 -4.36
CA THR A 81 4.75 2.36 -4.75
C THR A 81 4.65 2.50 -6.27
N LYS A 82 3.44 2.31 -6.82
CA LYS A 82 3.17 2.59 -8.25
C LYS A 82 3.35 4.06 -8.62
N GLU A 83 3.24 4.98 -7.66
CA GLU A 83 3.47 6.40 -7.91
C GLU A 83 4.97 6.71 -8.01
N ALA A 84 5.80 6.05 -7.20
CA ALA A 84 7.25 6.13 -7.29
C ALA A 84 7.79 5.52 -8.60
N ARG A 85 7.18 4.40 -9.04
CA ARG A 85 7.64 3.58 -10.18
C ARG A 85 6.52 3.23 -11.15
N PRO A 86 5.93 4.21 -11.84
CA PRO A 86 4.81 3.98 -12.75
C PRO A 86 5.18 3.08 -13.93
N GLU A 87 6.44 3.08 -14.37
CA GLU A 87 6.97 2.26 -15.46
C GLU A 87 6.96 0.76 -15.15
N ASP A 88 7.09 0.40 -13.88
CA ASP A 88 7.12 -0.99 -13.42
C ASP A 88 5.74 -1.49 -12.95
N PHE A 89 4.74 -0.61 -12.98
CA PHE A 89 3.36 -0.95 -12.64
C PHE A 89 2.62 -1.54 -13.84
N ILE A 90 2.72 -2.85 -13.97
CA ILE A 90 2.31 -3.60 -15.17
C ILE A 90 1.04 -4.42 -14.94
N SER A 91 0.34 -4.75 -16.03
CA SER A 91 -0.78 -5.68 -15.97
C SER A 91 -0.31 -7.11 -15.70
N ASP A 92 -0.91 -7.73 -14.70
CA ASP A 92 -0.77 -9.14 -14.36
C ASP A 92 -2.08 -9.66 -13.77
N GLN A 93 -2.83 -10.41 -14.59
CA GLN A 93 -4.15 -10.94 -14.24
C GLN A 93 -4.14 -11.94 -13.07
N ARG A 94 -2.97 -12.42 -12.65
CA ARG A 94 -2.82 -13.35 -11.52
C ARG A 94 -2.49 -12.64 -10.21
N ARG A 95 -2.44 -11.31 -10.20
CA ARG A 95 -2.02 -10.53 -9.03
C ARG A 95 -3.02 -9.42 -8.68
N PHE A 96 -3.00 -9.06 -7.41
CA PHE A 96 -3.52 -7.79 -6.91
C PHE A 96 -2.37 -6.95 -6.39
N TYR A 97 -2.35 -5.67 -6.75
CA TYR A 97 -1.47 -4.68 -6.13
C TYR A 97 -2.17 -4.00 -4.96
N MET A 98 -1.43 -3.78 -3.87
CA MET A 98 -1.90 -3.15 -2.64
C MET A 98 -0.89 -2.10 -2.19
N LYS A 99 -1.28 -0.82 -2.09
CA LYS A 99 -0.45 0.22 -1.45
C LYS A 99 -0.55 0.10 0.07
N ARG A 100 0.55 0.29 0.79
CA ARG A 100 0.53 0.38 2.26
C ARG A 100 -0.17 1.69 2.67
N SER A 101 -1.27 1.56 3.41
CA SER A 101 -2.11 2.71 3.78
C SER A 101 -1.81 3.29 5.16
N LYS A 102 -1.24 2.50 6.07
CA LYS A 102 -0.98 2.91 7.46
C LYS A 102 0.51 2.88 7.77
N ASN A 103 0.95 3.87 8.56
CA ASN A 103 2.30 3.97 9.10
C ASN A 103 3.40 3.76 8.04
N ARG A 104 3.13 4.14 6.79
CA ARG A 104 4.09 4.04 5.70
C ARG A 104 5.13 5.12 5.90
N VAL A 105 6.40 4.72 5.95
CA VAL A 105 7.53 5.64 6.00
C VAL A 105 7.64 6.36 4.65
N LEU A 106 7.90 7.68 4.67
CA LEU A 106 8.09 8.45 3.44
C LEU A 106 9.33 7.95 2.69
N LEU A 107 9.25 7.80 1.38
CA LEU A 107 10.38 7.35 0.57
C LEU A 107 11.58 8.29 0.77
N GLY A 108 12.77 7.73 0.99
CA GLY A 108 13.99 8.48 1.26
C GLY A 108 14.13 9.06 2.66
N SER A 109 13.11 8.97 3.54
CA SER A 109 13.22 9.54 4.90
C SER A 109 14.12 8.75 5.85
N ILE A 110 14.43 7.49 5.53
CA ILE A 110 15.34 6.62 6.30
C ILE A 110 16.40 6.02 5.37
N LYS A 111 17.57 5.71 5.94
CA LYS A 111 18.72 5.22 5.16
C LYS A 111 18.48 3.85 4.53
N GLU A 112 17.63 3.04 5.16
CA GLU A 112 17.23 1.69 4.71
C GLU A 112 16.23 1.73 3.55
N LEU A 113 15.64 2.90 3.29
CA LEU A 113 14.68 3.13 2.22
C LEU A 113 15.08 4.36 1.38
N PRO A 114 16.28 4.35 0.76
CA PRO A 114 16.72 5.45 -0.08
C PRO A 114 15.85 5.54 -1.33
N ALA A 115 15.73 6.72 -1.94
CA ALA A 115 15.17 6.86 -3.29
C ALA A 115 16.27 6.79 -4.36
N GLU A 116 15.93 6.61 -5.63
CA GLU A 116 16.88 6.83 -6.72
C GLU A 116 17.07 8.31 -7.00
N THR A 117 16.01 9.12 -6.92
CA THR A 117 16.09 10.57 -7.18
C THR A 117 15.12 11.36 -6.30
N CYS A 118 15.37 12.66 -6.14
CA CYS A 118 14.38 13.57 -5.55
C CYS A 118 13.05 13.57 -6.34
N GLY A 119 13.10 13.35 -7.66
CA GLY A 119 11.90 13.26 -8.49
C GLY A 119 11.04 12.03 -8.17
N GLU A 120 11.67 10.91 -7.81
CA GLU A 120 10.95 9.72 -7.33
C GLU A 120 10.24 10.01 -6.00
N ILE A 121 10.90 10.71 -5.08
CA ILE A 121 10.29 11.12 -3.80
C ILE A 121 9.10 12.03 -4.05
N GLU A 122 9.25 13.03 -4.93
CA GLU A 122 8.16 13.93 -5.30
C GLU A 122 6.98 13.15 -5.90
N ALA A 123 7.24 12.20 -6.80
CA ALA A 123 6.20 11.37 -7.41
C ALA A 123 5.49 10.49 -6.38
N SER A 124 6.22 9.93 -5.41
CA SER A 124 5.68 9.05 -4.37
C SER A 124 4.88 9.80 -3.30
N GLU A 125 5.41 10.92 -2.82
CA GLU A 125 4.93 11.62 -1.62
C GLU A 125 4.11 12.88 -1.94
N GLY A 126 4.27 13.43 -3.15
CA GLY A 126 3.60 14.65 -3.60
C GLY A 126 3.76 15.79 -2.59
N ASN A 127 2.63 16.28 -2.08
CA ASN A 127 2.58 17.42 -1.15
C ASN A 127 3.12 17.10 0.25
N GLN A 128 3.40 15.83 0.57
CA GLN A 128 4.00 15.45 1.85
C GLN A 128 5.53 15.57 1.84
N MET A 129 6.15 15.81 0.67
CA MET A 129 7.57 16.08 0.58
C MET A 129 7.87 17.46 1.18
N ALA A 130 8.64 17.49 2.26
CA ALA A 130 9.16 18.71 2.83
C ALA A 130 10.47 19.13 2.13
N GLU A 131 10.81 20.43 2.18
CA GLU A 131 12.12 20.90 1.70
C GLU A 131 13.23 20.56 2.71
N GLU A 132 13.65 19.30 2.73
CA GLU A 132 14.62 18.75 3.68
C GLU A 132 15.61 17.77 3.02
N LYS A 133 16.43 17.12 3.85
CA LYS A 133 17.38 16.11 3.40
C LYS A 133 16.72 14.73 3.35
N TYR A 134 16.95 14.02 2.26
CA TYR A 134 16.51 12.65 2.04
C TYR A 134 17.69 11.76 1.65
N TRP A 135 17.56 10.48 1.92
CA TRP A 135 18.50 9.44 1.50
C TRP A 135 18.23 9.03 0.06
N ILE A 136 19.24 9.13 -0.79
CA ILE A 136 19.18 8.69 -2.20
C ILE A 136 20.40 7.85 -2.58
N TYR A 137 20.29 7.07 -3.66
CA TYR A 137 21.45 6.43 -4.27
C TYR A 137 22.30 7.46 -5.04
N SER A 138 23.61 7.40 -4.85
CA SER A 138 24.61 8.12 -5.63
C SER A 138 24.67 7.53 -7.04
N GLU A 139 24.53 8.36 -8.07
CA GLU A 139 24.64 7.94 -9.47
C GLU A 139 26.02 7.36 -9.81
N GLU A 140 27.07 7.80 -9.11
CA GLU A 140 28.45 7.42 -9.41
C GLU A 140 28.88 6.12 -8.72
N SER A 141 28.45 5.92 -7.46
CA SER A 141 28.96 4.84 -6.60
C SER A 141 27.88 3.83 -6.18
N SER A 142 26.60 4.10 -6.48
CA SER A 142 25.44 3.36 -5.92
C SER A 142 25.42 3.32 -4.38
N GLU A 143 26.20 4.19 -3.72
CA GLU A 143 26.18 4.37 -2.28
C GLU A 143 24.98 5.21 -1.85
N VAL A 144 24.52 5.02 -0.62
CA VAL A 144 23.41 5.79 -0.06
C VAL A 144 23.93 7.07 0.58
N ILE A 145 23.51 8.23 0.06
CA ILE A 145 23.92 9.57 0.48
C ILE A 145 22.72 10.42 0.90
N GLU A 146 22.96 11.49 1.68
CA GLU A 146 21.94 12.51 1.93
C GLU A 146 21.97 13.57 0.82
N ALA A 147 20.81 13.84 0.24
CA ALA A 147 20.58 14.91 -0.72
C ALA A 147 19.48 15.85 -0.23
N TYR A 148 19.64 17.15 -0.47
CA TYR A 148 18.60 18.13 -0.18
C TYR A 148 17.60 18.18 -1.35
N CYS A 149 16.36 17.79 -1.11
CA CYS A 149 15.31 17.83 -2.12
C CYS A 149 14.37 19.02 -1.87
N LYS A 150 14.01 19.74 -2.93
CA LYS A 150 13.03 20.84 -2.87
C LYS A 150 11.68 20.35 -3.36
N GLY A 151 10.65 20.49 -2.53
CA GLY A 151 9.26 20.26 -2.94
C GLY A 151 8.75 21.37 -3.86
N LYS A 152 7.63 21.14 -4.53
CA LYS A 152 6.94 22.21 -5.27
C LYS A 152 6.26 23.16 -4.30
N LEU A 153 6.70 24.42 -4.29
CA LEU A 153 5.91 25.53 -3.77
C LEU A 153 4.67 25.67 -4.68
N PHE A 154 3.46 25.46 -4.16
CA PHE A 154 2.26 25.87 -4.89
C PHE A 154 2.19 27.39 -4.85
N ASP A 155 2.64 28.04 -5.92
CA ASP A 155 2.19 29.40 -6.24
C ASP A 155 0.67 29.32 -6.45
N SER A 156 -0.08 29.66 -5.42
CA SER A 156 -1.51 29.87 -5.51
C SER A 156 -1.72 31.21 -6.22
N ILE A 157 -2.16 31.15 -7.48
CA ILE A 157 -2.71 32.31 -8.22
C ILE A 157 -4.07 32.67 -7.63
#